data_AF-A0A9D4M3X4-F1
#
_entry.id   AF-A0A9D4M3X4-F1
#
_cell.length_a   1.000
_cell.length_b   1.000
_cell.length_c   1.000
_cell.angle_alpha   90.00
_cell.angle_beta   90.00
_cell.angle_gamma   90.00
#
_symmetry.space_group_name_H-M   'P 1'
#
loop_
_entity.id
_entity.type
_entity.pdbx_description
1 polymer ?
#
loop_
_entity_poly.entity_id
_entity_poly.type
_entity_poly.pdbx_seq_one_letter_code
_entity_poly.pdbx_strand_id
1 'polypeptide(L)'
;MKIDLLRTKKRRLKLLRTRKISADDQCLLLIEKDGNCFFRCIAAGIIDDPEKQELVRTSVTNHMLDNESTYKNYIDGDNGVHISCMKQSDGNSRSWATEAEILAA
;
A
#
# COMPACT_ATOMS: atom_id res chain seq x y z
N MET A 1 33.55 6.37 3.29
CA MET A 1 32.42 5.75 4.03
C MET A 1 31.06 5.93 3.32
N LYS A 2 30.97 5.72 2.00
CA LYS A 2 29.68 5.70 1.23
C LYS A 2 29.54 4.49 0.31
N ILE A 3 30.59 3.68 0.16
CA ILE A 3 30.66 2.55 -0.76
C ILE A 3 29.96 1.31 -0.15
N ASP A 4 29.99 1.16 1.18
CA ASP A 4 29.40 0.01 1.88
C ASP A 4 27.87 0.03 1.94
N LEU A 5 27.23 1.22 1.86
CA LEU A 5 25.77 1.35 1.86
C LEU A 5 25.15 0.92 0.51
N LEU A 6 25.85 1.19 -0.60
CA LEU A 6 25.42 0.75 -1.93
C LEU A 6 25.63 -0.76 -2.12
N ARG A 7 26.66 -1.33 -1.48
CA ARG A 7 26.98 -2.76 -1.54
C ARG A 7 25.98 -3.60 -0.73
N THR A 8 25.46 -3.07 0.36
CA THR A 8 24.43 -3.72 1.20
C THR A 8 23.05 -3.68 0.56
N LYS A 9 22.63 -2.57 -0.07
CA LYS A 9 21.38 -2.52 -0.86
C LYS A 9 21.39 -3.46 -2.07
N LYS A 10 22.50 -3.50 -2.84
CA LYS A 10 22.66 -4.47 -3.95
C LYS A 10 22.69 -5.94 -3.48
N ARG A 11 23.16 -6.21 -2.26
CA ARG A 11 23.12 -7.57 -1.66
C ARG A 11 21.72 -7.96 -1.19
N ARG A 12 20.89 -7.02 -0.73
CA ARG A 12 19.50 -7.30 -0.35
C ARG A 12 18.63 -7.66 -1.58
N LEU A 13 18.90 -7.05 -2.74
CA LEU A 13 18.33 -7.50 -4.03
C LEU A 13 18.88 -8.86 -4.52
N LYS A 14 20.10 -9.24 -4.13
CA LYS A 14 20.73 -10.52 -4.53
C LYS A 14 20.43 -11.70 -3.61
N LEU A 15 19.67 -11.49 -2.52
CA LEU A 15 19.19 -12.54 -1.63
C LEU A 15 17.71 -12.88 -1.87
N LEU A 16 17.23 -12.63 -3.10
CA LEU A 16 16.25 -13.49 -3.76
C LEU A 16 16.91 -14.87 -3.92
N ARG A 17 16.86 -15.63 -2.82
CA ARG A 17 17.30 -17.01 -2.75
C ARG A 17 16.39 -17.79 -3.70
N THR A 18 16.94 -18.09 -4.87
CA THR A 18 16.39 -18.97 -5.90
C THR A 18 16.00 -20.31 -5.28
N ARG A 19 14.75 -20.41 -4.81
CA ARG A 19 14.04 -21.69 -4.79
C ARG A 19 13.55 -21.91 -6.22
N LYS A 20 13.79 -23.12 -6.74
CA LYS A 20 13.20 -23.58 -8.00
C LYS A 20 11.71 -23.35 -7.89
N ILE A 21 11.24 -22.39 -8.67
CA ILE A 21 9.84 -22.05 -8.78
C ILE A 21 9.31 -22.92 -9.94
N SER A 22 8.46 -23.87 -9.60
CA SER A 22 7.72 -24.74 -10.52
C SER A 22 6.77 -23.86 -11.35
N ALA A 23 6.43 -24.25 -12.57
CA ALA A 23 5.76 -23.41 -13.57
C ALA A 23 4.33 -22.93 -13.21
N ASP A 24 3.84 -23.19 -11.99
CA ASP A 24 2.57 -22.73 -11.43
C ASP A 24 2.73 -21.82 -10.19
N ASP A 25 3.95 -21.33 -9.93
CA ASP A 25 4.24 -20.55 -8.73
C ASP A 25 3.90 -19.07 -8.89
N GLN A 26 2.89 -18.64 -8.14
CA GLN A 26 2.65 -17.22 -7.88
C GLN A 26 3.91 -16.61 -7.24
N CYS A 27 4.47 -15.59 -7.89
CA CYS A 27 5.59 -14.84 -7.36
C CYS A 27 5.09 -13.95 -6.21
N LEU A 28 5.03 -14.51 -5.00
CA LEU A 28 4.54 -13.80 -3.81
C LEU A 28 5.49 -12.66 -3.45
N LEU A 29 4.96 -11.43 -3.45
CA LEU A 29 5.67 -10.24 -2.99
C LEU A 29 5.49 -10.04 -1.49
N LEU A 30 6.58 -9.78 -0.77
CA LEU A 30 6.54 -9.49 0.66
C LEU A 30 6.25 -8.00 0.89
N ILE A 31 5.13 -7.70 1.56
CA ILE A 31 4.67 -6.34 1.89
C ILE A 31 4.74 -6.10 3.40
N GLU A 32 5.16 -4.89 3.79
CA GLU A 32 5.23 -4.48 5.20
C GLU A 32 3.84 -4.42 5.86
N LYS A 33 3.72 -4.94 7.08
CA LYS A 33 2.46 -5.03 7.85
C LYS A 33 2.28 -3.81 8.75
N ASP A 34 2.12 -2.66 8.13
CA ASP A 34 2.38 -1.38 8.78
C ASP A 34 1.19 -0.42 8.71
N GLY A 35 -0.02 -0.94 8.43
CA GLY A 35 -1.24 -0.16 8.21
C GLY A 35 -1.37 0.42 6.79
N ASN A 36 -0.30 0.39 5.99
CA ASN A 36 -0.32 0.77 4.57
C ASN A 36 -0.31 -0.46 3.64
N CYS A 37 -0.33 -1.67 4.18
CA CYS A 37 -0.14 -2.91 3.42
C CYS A 37 -1.06 -3.01 2.19
N PHE A 38 -2.34 -2.64 2.31
CA PHE A 38 -3.28 -2.64 1.20
C PHE A 38 -2.82 -1.73 0.04
N PHE A 39 -2.47 -0.47 0.35
CA PHE A 39 -2.00 0.49 -0.65
C PHE A 39 -0.62 0.12 -1.21
N ARG A 40 0.25 -0.50 -0.39
CA ARG A 40 1.54 -1.06 -0.85
C ARG A 40 1.32 -2.22 -1.82
N CYS A 41 0.31 -3.08 -1.59
CA CYS A 41 -0.06 -4.16 -2.53
C CYS A 41 -0.53 -3.60 -3.86
N ILE A 42 -1.42 -2.61 -3.85
CA ILE A 42 -1.88 -1.96 -5.08
C ILE A 42 -0.69 -1.31 -5.80
N ALA A 43 0.09 -0.48 -5.11
CA ALA A 43 1.24 0.20 -5.69
C ALA A 43 2.24 -0.79 -6.34
N ALA A 44 2.47 -1.94 -5.73
CA ALA A 44 3.27 -3.00 -6.35
C ALA A 44 2.61 -3.59 -7.60
N GLY A 45 1.30 -3.83 -7.59
CA GLY A 45 0.58 -4.40 -8.73
C GLY A 45 0.43 -3.47 -9.94
N ILE A 46 0.34 -2.15 -9.72
CA ILE A 46 0.08 -1.16 -10.78
C ILE A 46 1.30 -0.31 -11.15
N ILE A 47 2.21 -0.04 -10.21
CA ILE A 47 3.36 0.87 -10.39
C ILE A 47 4.70 0.11 -10.27
N ASP A 48 4.68 -1.17 -9.89
CA ASP A 48 5.88 -1.98 -9.60
C ASP A 48 6.80 -1.36 -8.52
N ASP A 49 6.22 -0.55 -7.63
CA ASP A 49 6.94 0.09 -6.52
C ASP A 49 6.03 0.22 -5.28
N PRO A 50 6.12 -0.71 -4.30
CA PRO A 50 5.31 -0.65 -3.07
C PRO A 50 5.60 0.57 -2.19
N GLU A 51 6.69 1.32 -2.42
CA GLU A 51 6.97 2.56 -1.70
C GLU A 51 6.10 3.73 -2.20
N LYS A 52 5.37 3.56 -3.31
CA LYS A 52 4.41 4.55 -3.84
C LYS A 52 3.02 4.48 -3.21
N GLN A 53 2.89 3.82 -2.06
CA GLN A 53 1.62 3.63 -1.35
C GLN A 53 0.87 4.94 -1.08
N GLU A 54 1.58 6.03 -0.80
CA GLU A 54 0.96 7.34 -0.51
C GLU A 54 0.20 7.91 -1.72
N LEU A 55 0.73 7.70 -2.94
CA LEU A 55 0.07 8.13 -4.17
C LEU A 55 -1.24 7.37 -4.36
N VAL A 56 -1.21 6.04 -4.17
CA VAL A 56 -2.40 5.20 -4.27
C VAL A 56 -3.43 5.60 -3.20
N ARG A 57 -3.01 5.68 -1.94
CA ARG A 57 -3.86 6.07 -0.81
C ARG A 57 -4.53 7.43 -1.05
N THR A 58 -3.77 8.41 -1.54
CA THR A 58 -4.31 9.74 -1.88
C THR A 58 -5.31 9.66 -3.03
N SER A 59 -5.00 8.88 -4.08
CA SER A 59 -5.91 8.69 -5.21
C SER A 59 -7.23 8.05 -4.79
N VAL A 60 -7.18 6.98 -4.00
CA VAL A 60 -8.36 6.26 -3.49
C VAL A 60 -9.20 7.17 -2.60
N THR A 61 -8.58 7.85 -1.63
CA THR A 61 -9.32 8.74 -0.72
C THR A 61 -9.93 9.96 -1.42
N ASN A 62 -9.29 10.50 -2.45
CA ASN A 62 -9.89 11.54 -3.27
C ASN A 62 -11.05 11.00 -4.12
N HIS A 63 -10.90 9.81 -4.71
CA HIS A 63 -11.99 9.16 -5.43
C HIS A 63 -13.21 8.92 -4.53
N MET A 64 -12.97 8.51 -3.28
CA MET A 64 -14.03 8.34 -2.28
C MET A 64 -14.71 9.66 -1.94
N LEU A 65 -13.96 10.75 -1.77
CA LEU A 65 -14.52 12.09 -1.52
C LEU A 65 -15.39 12.57 -2.68
N ASP A 66 -14.91 12.44 -3.91
CA ASP A 66 -15.63 12.88 -5.10
C ASP A 66 -16.92 12.08 -5.34
N ASN A 67 -17.02 10.89 -4.74
CA ASN A 67 -18.14 9.96 -4.88
C ASN A 67 -18.72 9.55 -3.52
N GLU A 68 -18.74 10.48 -2.55
CA GLU A 68 -19.12 10.21 -1.16
C GLU A 68 -20.45 9.45 -1.02
N SER A 69 -21.45 9.80 -1.83
CA SER A 69 -22.77 9.17 -1.79
C SER A 69 -22.75 7.66 -2.03
N THR A 70 -21.76 7.17 -2.79
CA THR A 70 -21.53 5.75 -3.08
C THR A 70 -20.88 5.04 -1.89
N TYR A 71 -19.88 5.67 -1.27
CA TYR A 71 -18.99 5.00 -0.33
C TYR A 71 -19.37 5.18 1.14
N LYS A 72 -20.13 6.22 1.50
CA LYS A 72 -20.50 6.52 2.89
C LYS A 72 -21.19 5.37 3.63
N ASN A 73 -21.88 4.48 2.92
CA ASN A 73 -22.58 3.34 3.52
C ASN A 73 -21.63 2.18 3.90
N TYR A 74 -20.39 2.23 3.44
CA TYR A 74 -19.33 1.27 3.76
C TYR A 74 -18.35 1.81 4.81
N ILE A 75 -18.64 2.99 5.36
CA ILE A 75 -17.83 3.66 6.36
C ILE A 75 -18.61 3.65 7.68
N ASP A 76 -17.98 3.13 8.72
CA ASP A 76 -18.51 3.21 10.07
C ASP A 76 -18.31 4.63 10.63
N GLY A 77 -19.41 5.32 10.91
CA GLY A 77 -19.40 6.63 11.54
C GLY A 77 -19.31 7.80 10.54
N ASP A 78 -18.51 8.81 10.88
CA ASP A 78 -18.43 10.04 10.09
C ASP A 78 -17.46 9.90 8.91
N ASN A 79 -17.96 10.11 7.70
CA ASN A 79 -17.18 10.02 6.47
C ASN A 79 -16.00 11.01 6.45
N GLY A 80 -16.19 12.25 6.94
CA GLY A 80 -15.15 13.26 6.97
C GLY A 80 -13.99 12.89 7.90
N VAL A 81 -14.31 12.34 9.07
CA VAL A 81 -13.33 11.81 10.02
C VAL A 81 -12.59 10.63 9.41
N HIS A 82 -13.31 9.67 8.82
CA HIS A 82 -12.71 8.49 8.18
C HIS A 82 -11.71 8.88 7.09
N ILE A 83 -12.11 9.75 6.16
CA ILE A 83 -11.22 10.24 5.10
C ILE A 83 -10.02 10.99 5.67
N SER A 84 -10.23 11.82 6.69
CA SER A 84 -9.14 12.56 7.34
C SER A 84 -8.12 11.60 7.97
N CYS A 85 -8.60 10.56 8.66
CA CYS A 85 -7.76 9.50 9.21
C CYS A 85 -7.06 8.69 8.12
N MET A 86 -7.70 8.46 6.97
CA MET A 86 -7.09 7.75 5.84
C MET A 86 -6.01 8.57 5.13
N LYS A 87 -6.15 9.89 5.07
CA LYS A 87 -5.14 10.80 4.50
C LYS A 87 -3.92 10.98 5.41
N GLN A 88 -4.09 10.85 6.73
CA GLN A 88 -2.99 10.89 7.68
C GLN A 88 -2.17 9.58 7.61
N SER A 89 -1.13 9.58 6.76
CA SER A 89 -0.09 8.56 6.70
C SER A 89 1.26 9.23 7.00
N ASP A 90 1.39 9.82 8.19
CA ASP A 90 2.59 10.57 8.59
C ASP A 90 3.68 9.72 9.24
N GLY A 91 3.61 8.39 9.08
CA GLY A 91 4.56 7.45 9.67
C GLY A 91 4.33 7.15 11.15
N ASN A 92 3.57 7.98 11.87
CA ASN A 92 3.24 7.81 13.29
C ASN A 92 1.80 7.31 13.51
N SER A 93 0.85 7.69 12.65
CA SER A 93 -0.51 7.14 12.63
C SER A 93 -0.83 6.62 11.23
N ARG A 94 -1.43 5.43 11.15
CA ARG A 94 -1.74 4.76 9.88
C ARG A 94 -3.06 4.02 9.99
N SER A 95 -4.05 4.49 9.27
CA SER A 95 -5.38 3.90 9.21
C SER A 95 -5.39 2.72 8.25
N TRP A 96 -5.96 1.60 8.69
CA TRP A 96 -6.06 0.37 7.90
C TRP A 96 -7.18 0.52 6.88
N ALA A 97 -6.94 0.07 5.65
CA ALA A 97 -7.97 -0.06 4.64
C ALA A 97 -9.10 -1.00 5.09
N THR A 98 -10.32 -0.62 4.77
CA THR A 98 -11.55 -1.36 5.00
C THR A 98 -12.22 -1.68 3.66
N GLU A 99 -13.41 -2.26 3.69
CA GLU A 99 -14.23 -2.47 2.48
C GLU A 99 -14.45 -1.21 1.64
N ALA A 100 -14.52 -0.02 2.25
CA ALA A 100 -14.68 1.25 1.54
C ALA A 100 -13.50 1.52 0.59
N GLU A 101 -12.27 1.35 1.07
CA GLU A 101 -11.06 1.52 0.24
C GLU A 101 -10.90 0.41 -0.79
N ILE A 102 -11.38 -0.81 -0.49
CA ILE A 102 -11.33 -1.95 -1.43
C ILE A 102 -12.26 -1.70 -2.62
N LEU A 103 -13.46 -1.16 -2.37
CA LEU A 103 -14.44 -0.87 -3.43
C LEU A 103 -14.05 0.36 -4.26
N ALA A 104 -13.29 1.30 -3.67
CA ALA A 104 -12.91 2.54 -4.32
C ALA A 104 -11.57 2.49 -5.10
N ALA A 105 -10.75 1.46 -4.89
CA ALA A 105 -9.43 1.30 -5.52
C ALA A 105 -9.48 0.59 -6.87
#